data_AF-A0A1M3G332-F1
#
_entry.id   AF-A0A1M3G332-F1
#
_cell.length_a   1.000
_cell.length_b   1.000
_cell.length_c   1.000
_cell.angle_alpha   90.00
_cell.angle_beta   90.00
_cell.angle_gamma   90.00
#
_symmetry.space_group_name_H-M   'P 1'
#
loop_
_entity.id
_entity.type
_entity.pdbx_description
1 polymer ?
#
loop_
_entity_poly.entity_id
_entity_poly.type
_entity_poly.pdbx_seq_one_letter_code
_entity_poly.pdbx_strand_id
1 'polypeptide(L)'
;MKAILYFFSAALVLSSCSNQTKEPAPSPLAGTWKMISATTIKGKDTTVADYTTGKEFIKIITPSHFSFLSHDLNRGQDSTASFVAGGGRVKLGEGKYTEYLDYCSFRGWEGGVFELNYTINGDTLTTSSVEKIEKLGIDQLNMEKLVKVR
;
A
#
# COMPACT_ATOMS: atom_id res chain seq x y z
N MET A 1 6.84 59.00 19.47
CA MET A 1 7.88 58.07 18.98
C MET A 1 7.57 56.58 19.22
N LYS A 2 6.84 56.18 20.29
CA LYS A 2 6.49 54.77 20.52
C LYS A 2 5.35 54.24 19.63
N ALA A 3 4.42 55.08 19.18
CA ALA A 3 3.26 54.66 18.37
C ALA A 3 3.61 54.30 16.91
N ILE A 4 4.71 54.83 16.37
CA ILE A 4 5.14 54.56 14.98
C ILE A 4 5.86 53.19 14.89
N LEU A 5 6.44 52.72 16.00
CA LEU A 5 7.11 51.42 16.05
C LEU A 5 6.14 50.22 16.02
N TYR A 6 4.90 50.40 16.48
CA TYR A 6 3.88 49.33 16.46
C TYR A 6 3.24 49.15 15.08
N PHE A 7 3.27 50.17 14.23
CA PHE A 7 2.68 50.09 12.89
C PHE A 7 3.56 49.30 11.89
N PHE A 8 4.86 49.23 12.13
CA PHE A 8 5.79 48.49 11.28
C PHE A 8 5.81 46.98 11.56
N SER A 9 5.29 46.53 12.71
CA SER A 9 5.30 45.12 13.08
C SER A 9 4.08 44.34 12.58
N ALA A 10 3.02 45.01 12.10
CA ALA A 10 1.80 44.37 11.59
C ALA A 10 1.86 44.05 10.08
N ALA A 11 2.79 44.63 9.32
CA ALA A 11 2.86 44.47 7.86
C ALA A 11 3.58 43.19 7.40
N LEU A 12 4.34 42.51 8.27
CA LEU A 12 5.12 41.32 7.92
C LEU A 12 4.33 40.00 7.97
N VAL A 13 3.08 40.01 8.47
CA VAL A 13 2.28 38.77 8.63
C VAL A 13 1.48 38.42 7.37
N LEU A 14 1.36 39.33 6.40
CA LEU A 14 0.51 39.12 5.21
C LEU A 14 1.21 38.44 4.01
N SER A 15 2.53 38.23 4.07
CA SER A 15 3.29 37.66 2.94
C SER A 15 3.47 36.13 2.98
N SER A 16 2.86 35.43 3.95
CA SER A 16 3.11 33.99 4.16
C SER A 16 2.20 33.04 3.36
N CYS A 17 1.35 33.54 2.46
CA CYS A 17 0.42 32.69 1.70
C CYS A 17 0.41 33.03 0.22
N SER A 18 1.27 32.37 -0.56
CA SER A 18 0.97 31.97 -1.95
C SER A 18 2.11 31.14 -2.51
N ASN A 19 2.25 29.90 -2.03
CA ASN A 19 2.83 28.83 -2.84
C ASN A 19 1.87 27.65 -2.75
N GLN A 20 0.71 27.77 -3.38
CA GLN A 20 -0.08 26.60 -3.74
C GLN A 20 0.68 25.88 -4.86
N THR A 21 1.71 25.12 -4.50
CA THR A 21 2.10 23.97 -5.32
C THR A 21 0.85 23.13 -5.47
N LYS A 22 0.26 23.11 -6.67
CA LYS A 22 -0.81 22.16 -7.00
C LYS A 22 -0.30 20.78 -6.62
N GLU A 23 -0.79 20.22 -5.53
CA GLU A 23 -0.52 18.82 -5.23
C GLU A 23 -0.97 18.01 -6.45
N PRO A 24 -0.15 17.08 -6.95
CA PRO A 24 -0.58 16.15 -7.98
C PRO A 24 -1.91 15.54 -7.59
N ALA A 25 -2.82 15.38 -8.55
CA ALA A 25 -4.08 14.70 -8.30
C ALA A 25 -3.80 13.35 -7.59
N PRO A 26 -4.54 13.02 -6.52
CA PRO A 26 -4.30 11.79 -5.79
C PRO A 26 -4.35 10.59 -6.75
N SER A 27 -3.33 9.74 -6.70
CA SER A 27 -3.32 8.51 -7.50
C SER A 27 -4.59 7.71 -7.24
N PRO A 28 -5.22 7.11 -8.28
CA PRO A 28 -6.42 6.27 -8.08
C PRO A 28 -6.15 5.05 -7.20
N LEU A 29 -4.87 4.64 -7.05
CA LEU A 29 -4.44 3.60 -6.11
C LEU A 29 -4.57 4.03 -4.65
N ALA A 30 -4.49 5.33 -4.33
CA ALA A 30 -4.52 5.78 -2.94
C ALA A 30 -5.87 5.45 -2.27
N GLY A 31 -5.82 4.83 -1.10
CA GLY A 31 -6.96 4.40 -0.29
C GLY A 31 -6.79 2.99 0.26
N THR A 32 -7.87 2.47 0.83
CA THR A 32 -7.90 1.12 1.41
C THR A 32 -8.57 0.15 0.45
N TRP A 33 -7.96 -1.02 0.30
CA TRP A 33 -8.40 -2.09 -0.59
C TRP A 33 -8.50 -3.38 0.20
N LYS A 34 -9.60 -4.11 0.04
CA LYS A 34 -9.81 -5.42 0.64
C LYS A 34 -9.53 -6.52 -0.37
N MET A 35 -8.70 -7.49 -0.02
CA MET A 35 -8.38 -8.62 -0.89
C MET A 35 -9.61 -9.51 -1.09
N ILE A 36 -9.87 -9.90 -2.33
CA ILE A 36 -10.88 -10.91 -2.68
C ILE A 36 -10.19 -12.25 -2.95
N SER A 37 -9.13 -12.23 -3.75
CA SER A 37 -8.36 -13.42 -4.10
C SER A 37 -6.91 -13.09 -4.43
N ALA A 38 -6.02 -14.05 -4.20
CA ALA A 38 -4.65 -14.00 -4.70
C ALA A 38 -4.30 -15.30 -5.43
N THR A 39 -3.60 -15.19 -6.56
CA THR A 39 -3.12 -16.32 -7.36
C THR A 39 -1.60 -16.27 -7.41
N THR A 40 -0.96 -17.36 -7.02
CA THR A 40 0.49 -17.53 -7.10
C THR A 40 0.81 -18.63 -8.11
N ILE A 41 1.71 -18.34 -9.06
CA ILE A 41 2.23 -19.31 -10.04
C ILE A 41 3.72 -19.47 -9.80
N LYS A 42 4.14 -20.69 -9.43
CA LYS A 42 5.54 -21.06 -9.21
C LYS A 42 5.89 -22.23 -10.15
N GLY A 43 6.62 -21.94 -11.22
CA GLY A 43 6.89 -22.93 -12.26
C GLY A 43 5.60 -23.40 -12.94
N LYS A 44 5.21 -24.67 -12.73
CA LYS A 44 3.96 -25.24 -13.25
C LYS A 44 2.83 -25.25 -12.22
N ASP A 45 3.13 -24.96 -10.97
CA ASP A 45 2.16 -25.03 -9.88
C ASP A 45 1.41 -23.70 -9.77
N THR A 46 0.09 -23.77 -9.69
CA THR A 46 -0.80 -22.61 -9.50
C THR A 46 -1.59 -22.81 -8.22
N THR A 47 -1.52 -21.83 -7.32
CA THR A 47 -2.31 -21.80 -6.08
C THR A 47 -3.22 -20.59 -6.12
N VAL A 48 -4.49 -20.76 -5.75
CA VAL A 48 -5.46 -19.68 -5.60
C VAL A 48 -5.94 -19.65 -4.15
N ALA A 49 -5.78 -18.49 -3.52
CA ALA A 49 -6.24 -18.23 -2.17
C ALA A 49 -7.49 -17.35 -2.21
N ASP A 50 -8.56 -17.82 -1.56
CA ASP A 50 -9.78 -17.05 -1.30
C ASP A 50 -9.63 -16.27 0.02
N TYR A 51 -9.92 -14.96 -0.02
CA TYR A 51 -9.89 -14.06 1.14
C TYR A 51 -11.30 -13.58 1.55
N THR A 52 -12.34 -14.21 1.00
CA THR A 52 -13.75 -13.94 1.36
C THR A 52 -14.25 -14.84 2.49
N THR A 53 -13.50 -15.89 2.86
CA THR A 53 -13.86 -16.85 3.90
C THR A 53 -12.72 -17.07 4.88
N GLY A 54 -13.03 -17.13 6.18
CA GLY A 54 -12.11 -17.55 7.26
C GLY A 54 -10.98 -16.58 7.62
N LYS A 55 -10.59 -15.68 6.71
CA LYS A 55 -9.60 -14.62 6.92
C LYS A 55 -10.00 -13.35 6.19
N GLU A 56 -9.39 -12.25 6.57
CA GLU A 56 -9.53 -10.96 5.90
C GLU A 56 -8.14 -10.37 5.68
N PHE A 57 -7.97 -9.68 4.55
CA PHE A 57 -6.76 -8.95 4.21
C PHE A 57 -7.13 -7.58 3.66
N ILE A 58 -6.46 -6.54 4.17
CA ILE A 58 -6.52 -5.19 3.61
C ILE A 58 -5.14 -4.68 3.21
N LYS A 59 -5.09 -3.88 2.14
CA LYS A 59 -3.94 -3.09 1.70
C LYS A 59 -4.32 -1.62 1.76
N ILE A 60 -3.55 -0.82 2.49
CA ILE A 60 -3.71 0.62 2.61
C ILE A 60 -2.59 1.24 1.79
N ILE A 61 -2.93 2.04 0.79
CA ILE A 61 -1.97 2.73 -0.07
C ILE A 61 -2.16 4.23 0.11
N THR A 62 -1.08 4.92 0.42
CA THR A 62 -1.02 6.39 0.51
C THR A 62 -0.09 6.91 -0.58
N PRO A 63 0.03 8.24 -0.77
CA PRO A 63 0.96 8.79 -1.76
C PRO A 63 2.44 8.39 -1.55
N SER A 64 2.85 8.04 -0.32
CA SER A 64 4.26 7.79 0.01
C SER A 64 4.54 6.41 0.64
N HIS A 65 3.53 5.79 1.25
CA HIS A 65 3.67 4.51 1.94
C HIS A 65 2.50 3.57 1.66
N PHE A 66 2.73 2.29 1.90
CA PHE A 66 1.69 1.27 1.93
C PHE A 66 1.81 0.44 3.21
N SER A 67 0.72 -0.24 3.56
CA SER A 67 0.72 -1.31 4.55
C SER A 67 -0.29 -2.37 4.16
N PHE A 68 -0.03 -3.62 4.53
CA PHE A 68 -1.01 -4.68 4.49
C PHE A 68 -1.19 -5.30 5.86
N LEU A 69 -2.42 -5.75 6.12
CA LEU A 69 -2.84 -6.43 7.34
C LEU A 69 -3.69 -7.62 6.94
N SER A 70 -3.38 -8.80 7.46
CA SER A 70 -4.14 -10.02 7.30
C SER A 70 -4.38 -10.64 8.65
N HIS A 71 -5.60 -11.11 8.89
CA HIS A 71 -5.95 -11.81 10.14
C HIS A 71 -7.00 -12.88 9.90
N ASP A 72 -7.03 -13.90 10.77
CA ASP A 72 -8.12 -14.86 10.83
C ASP A 72 -9.40 -14.22 11.42
N LEU A 73 -10.58 -14.66 10.97
CA LEU A 73 -11.85 -14.12 11.46
C LEU A 73 -12.27 -14.65 12.83
N ASN A 74 -11.59 -15.67 13.34
CA ASN A 74 -11.84 -16.30 14.63
C ASN A 74 -11.00 -15.67 15.76
N ARG A 75 -10.31 -14.55 15.48
CA ARG A 75 -9.53 -13.75 16.44
C ARG A 75 -8.46 -14.57 17.18
N GLY A 76 -7.87 -15.53 16.50
CA GLY A 76 -6.80 -16.36 17.05
C GLY A 76 -7.23 -17.37 18.11
N GLN A 77 -8.52 -17.71 18.18
CA GLN A 77 -9.06 -18.59 19.24
C GLN A 77 -9.01 -20.09 18.91
N ASP A 78 -8.58 -20.46 17.70
CA ASP A 78 -8.48 -21.86 17.28
C ASP A 78 -7.15 -22.12 16.53
N SER A 79 -7.02 -23.33 15.97
CA SER A 79 -5.81 -23.75 15.25
C SER A 79 -5.56 -22.99 13.94
N THR A 80 -6.50 -22.16 13.48
CA THR A 80 -6.37 -21.31 12.29
C THR A 80 -5.85 -19.90 12.61
N ALA A 81 -5.51 -19.64 13.88
CA ALA A 81 -4.95 -18.38 14.35
C ALA A 81 -3.84 -17.86 13.44
N SER A 82 -4.04 -16.68 12.87
CA SER A 82 -3.06 -16.05 11.98
C SER A 82 -3.18 -14.54 12.01
N PHE A 83 -2.02 -13.88 12.08
CA PHE A 83 -1.90 -12.45 11.86
C PHE A 83 -0.61 -12.17 11.10
N VAL A 84 -0.72 -11.52 9.95
CA VAL A 84 0.41 -11.15 9.12
C VAL A 84 0.27 -9.68 8.76
N ALA A 85 1.32 -8.91 8.96
CA ALA A 85 1.37 -7.50 8.63
C ALA A 85 2.67 -7.14 7.93
N GLY A 86 2.63 -6.07 7.16
CA GLY A 86 3.81 -5.48 6.58
C GLY A 86 3.52 -4.12 5.99
N GLY A 87 4.55 -3.47 5.47
CA GLY A 87 4.44 -2.16 4.85
C GLY A 87 5.78 -1.51 4.63
N GLY A 88 5.73 -0.31 4.08
CA GLY A 88 6.92 0.48 3.78
C GLY A 88 6.59 1.58 2.79
N ARG A 89 7.62 2.06 2.09
CA ARG A 89 7.49 3.14 1.11
C ARG A 89 6.88 2.62 -0.19
N VAL A 90 6.21 3.52 -0.91
CA VAL A 90 5.65 3.23 -2.23
C VAL A 90 6.04 4.33 -3.21
N LYS A 91 6.30 3.95 -4.47
CA LYS A 91 6.42 4.87 -5.60
C LYS A 91 5.26 4.63 -6.55
N LEU A 92 4.31 5.55 -6.59
CA LEU A 92 3.13 5.46 -7.46
C LEU A 92 3.45 5.95 -8.87
N GLY A 93 2.91 5.24 -9.87
CA GLY A 93 2.98 5.61 -11.28
C GLY A 93 1.70 5.24 -12.03
N GLU A 94 1.68 5.49 -13.33
CA GLU A 94 0.57 5.12 -14.21
C GLU A 94 0.72 3.67 -14.67
N GLY A 95 -0.30 2.83 -14.42
CA GLY A 95 -0.31 1.40 -14.77
C GLY A 95 0.67 0.52 -13.99
N LYS A 96 1.62 1.11 -13.26
CA LYS A 96 2.59 0.43 -12.40
C LYS A 96 2.90 1.21 -11.12
N TYR A 97 3.29 0.51 -10.07
CA TYR A 97 3.83 1.09 -8.84
C TYR A 97 4.87 0.16 -8.22
N THR A 98 5.71 0.71 -7.34
CA THR A 98 6.77 -0.05 -6.66
C THR A 98 6.55 -0.02 -5.15
N GLU A 99 6.48 -1.19 -4.53
CA GLU A 99 6.46 -1.37 -3.07
C GLU A 99 7.89 -1.65 -2.58
N TYR A 100 8.36 -0.84 -1.63
CA TYR A 100 9.61 -1.07 -0.90
C TYR A 100 9.25 -1.60 0.48
N LEU A 101 9.45 -2.89 0.72
CA LEU A 101 8.99 -3.55 1.94
C LEU A 101 9.99 -3.32 3.08
N ASP A 102 9.68 -2.32 3.90
CA ASP A 102 10.54 -1.88 5.01
C ASP A 102 10.24 -2.67 6.31
N TYR A 103 9.00 -3.12 6.50
CA TYR A 103 8.53 -3.86 7.67
C TYR A 103 7.73 -5.09 7.23
N CYS A 104 7.99 -6.25 7.85
CA CYS A 104 7.17 -7.44 7.61
C CYS A 104 7.18 -8.38 8.82
N SER A 105 6.03 -8.98 9.17
CA SER A 105 5.95 -10.05 10.17
C SER A 105 6.91 -11.19 9.83
N PHE A 106 7.06 -11.50 8.55
CA PHE A 106 8.10 -12.40 8.06
C PHE A 106 9.33 -11.61 7.60
N ARG A 107 10.21 -11.30 8.57
CA ARG A 107 11.42 -10.47 8.42
C ARG A 107 12.31 -10.85 7.24
N GLY A 108 12.29 -12.12 6.83
CA GLY A 108 13.04 -12.61 5.67
C GLY A 108 12.72 -11.87 4.36
N TRP A 109 11.54 -11.23 4.25
CA TRP A 109 11.13 -10.47 3.07
C TRP A 109 11.53 -9.00 3.11
N GLU A 110 11.96 -8.48 4.26
CA GLU A 110 12.35 -7.07 4.38
C GLU A 110 13.53 -6.74 3.47
N GLY A 111 13.51 -5.48 2.99
CA GLY A 111 14.39 -4.99 1.94
C GLY A 111 13.96 -5.42 0.54
N GLY A 112 12.88 -6.19 0.41
CA GLY A 112 12.28 -6.55 -0.87
C GLY A 112 11.77 -5.34 -1.63
N VAL A 113 11.96 -5.36 -2.95
CA VAL A 113 11.46 -4.35 -3.88
C VAL A 113 10.56 -5.07 -4.88
N PHE A 114 9.30 -4.67 -4.92
CA PHE A 114 8.29 -5.33 -5.73
C PHE A 114 7.73 -4.33 -6.74
N GLU A 115 7.92 -4.61 -8.02
CA GLU A 115 7.30 -3.83 -9.09
C GLU A 115 5.98 -4.50 -9.46
N LEU A 116 4.89 -3.74 -9.36
CA LEU A 116 3.54 -4.24 -9.60
C LEU A 116 2.94 -3.51 -10.79
N ASN A 117 2.42 -4.26 -11.75
CA ASN A 117 1.46 -3.73 -12.73
C ASN A 117 0.09 -3.70 -12.09
N TYR A 118 -0.75 -2.72 -12.44
CA TYR A 118 -2.10 -2.63 -11.93
C TYR A 118 -3.11 -2.14 -12.97
N THR A 119 -4.37 -2.53 -12.76
CA THR A 119 -5.54 -1.97 -13.46
C THR A 119 -6.64 -1.68 -12.45
N ILE A 120 -7.40 -0.61 -12.68
CA ILE A 120 -8.58 -0.25 -11.87
C ILE A 120 -9.79 -0.17 -12.79
N ASN A 121 -10.83 -0.95 -12.48
CA ASN A 121 -12.11 -0.94 -13.18
C ASN A 121 -13.23 -0.76 -12.14
N GLY A 122 -13.80 0.43 -12.05
CA GLY A 122 -14.76 0.78 -10.99
C GLY A 122 -14.11 0.72 -9.61
N ASP A 123 -14.64 -0.12 -8.72
CA ASP A 123 -14.09 -0.36 -7.38
C ASP A 123 -13.12 -1.54 -7.32
N THR A 124 -12.83 -2.19 -8.45
CA THR A 124 -11.94 -3.35 -8.50
C THR A 124 -10.52 -2.93 -8.90
N LEU A 125 -9.55 -3.31 -8.09
CA LEU A 125 -8.12 -3.23 -8.36
C LEU A 125 -7.58 -4.64 -8.65
N THR A 126 -6.87 -4.81 -9.77
CA THR A 126 -6.10 -6.02 -10.04
C THR A 126 -4.62 -5.66 -10.09
N THR A 127 -3.77 -6.41 -9.40
CA THR A 127 -2.31 -6.23 -9.42
C THR A 127 -1.61 -7.51 -9.89
N SER A 128 -0.39 -7.37 -10.42
CA SER A 128 0.47 -8.50 -10.72
C SER A 128 1.94 -8.13 -10.55
N SER A 129 2.74 -9.01 -9.94
CA SER A 129 4.18 -8.83 -9.73
C SER A 129 4.93 -10.14 -9.88
N VAL A 130 6.14 -10.07 -10.45
CA VAL A 130 7.09 -11.18 -10.38
C VAL A 130 7.90 -11.00 -9.11
N GLU A 131 7.71 -11.90 -8.16
CA GLU A 131 8.40 -11.90 -6.88
C GLU A 131 9.64 -12.77 -6.98
N LYS A 132 10.81 -12.14 -6.92
CA LYS A 132 12.11 -12.82 -6.90
C LYS A 132 12.89 -12.45 -5.65
N ILE A 133 13.03 -13.41 -4.74
CA ILE A 133 13.79 -13.25 -3.49
C ILE A 133 14.79 -14.40 -3.40
N GLU A 134 16.00 -14.17 -3.92
CA GLU A 134 17.04 -15.20 -4.07
C GLU A 134 17.40 -15.87 -2.74
N LYS A 135 17.55 -15.08 -1.67
CA LYS A 135 17.82 -15.58 -0.31
C LYS A 135 16.77 -16.57 0.24
N LEU A 136 15.55 -16.54 -0.31
CA LEU A 136 14.45 -17.43 0.08
C LEU A 136 14.13 -18.48 -0.99
N GLY A 137 14.85 -18.49 -2.12
CA GLY A 137 14.53 -19.36 -3.25
C GLY A 137 13.14 -19.10 -3.84
N ILE A 138 12.68 -17.84 -3.77
CA ILE A 138 11.38 -17.42 -4.30
C ILE A 138 11.58 -16.87 -5.71
N ASP A 139 10.82 -17.43 -6.64
CA ASP A 139 10.66 -16.97 -8.02
C ASP A 139 9.25 -17.37 -8.45
N GLN A 140 8.32 -16.43 -8.43
CA GLN A 140 6.90 -16.69 -8.67
C GLN A 140 6.17 -15.47 -9.22
N LEU A 141 5.10 -15.69 -9.97
CA LEU A 141 4.14 -14.65 -10.32
C LEU A 141 3.06 -14.59 -9.23
N ASN A 142 2.83 -13.40 -8.68
CA ASN A 142 1.73 -13.12 -7.78
C ASN A 142 0.73 -12.20 -8.47
N MET A 143 -0.56 -12.52 -8.38
CA MET A 143 -1.66 -11.73 -8.93
C MET A 143 -2.73 -11.54 -7.87
N GLU A 144 -3.14 -10.30 -7.62
CA GLU A 144 -4.12 -9.98 -6.58
C GLU A 144 -5.37 -9.35 -7.22
N LYS A 145 -6.55 -9.68 -6.68
CA LYS A 145 -7.79 -8.97 -6.96
C LYS A 145 -8.33 -8.40 -5.67
N LEU A 146 -8.54 -7.08 -5.65
CA LEU A 146 -8.99 -6.33 -4.49
C LEU A 146 -10.19 -5.46 -4.84
N VAL A 147 -10.99 -5.13 -3.82
CA VAL A 147 -12.11 -4.18 -3.91
C VAL A 147 -11.87 -2.97 -3.03
N LYS A 148 -12.25 -1.78 -3.48
CA LYS A 148 -12.14 -0.54 -2.70
C LYS A 148 -13.01 -0.63 -1.44
N VAL A 149 -12.44 -0.29 -0.29
CA VAL A 149 -13.21 -0.11 0.95
C VAL A 149 -13.86 1.27 0.91
N ARG A 150 -15.17 1.33 1.21
CA ARG A 150 -15.97 2.56 1.23
C ARG A 150 -16.00 3.19 2.61
#